data_AF-A0AA39MEY9-F1
#
_entry.id   AF-A0AA39MEY9-F1
#
_cell.length_a   1.000
_cell.length_b   1.000
_cell.length_c   1.000
_cell.angle_alpha   90.00
_cell.angle_beta   90.00
_cell.angle_gamma   90.00
#
_symmetry.space_group_name_H-M   'P 1'
#
loop_
_entity.id
_entity.type
_entity.pdbx_description
1 polymer ?
#
loop_
_entity_poly.entity_id
_entity_poly.type
_entity_poly.pdbx_seq_one_letter_code
_entity_poly.pdbx_strand_id
1 'polypeptide(L)'
;MDTHALAWLFNMSSNPSVQTIIVQSTGALPLASVELLKQHAKGISEMCSALSFLLLSPIEEEGRFDCLARAGLCLSNVHSNTCKDLPKLEKNRSSPEIYAELLAIYPKVFCDSDDLEQVLNLVKAQFMGSADQVLLLQPIVWGYLLQKLLPLNLHSWDSVSSLIQPLFSVISPSYWHADYKPLPLFLGRDQLKICLTSDTIHQNSYPVRLENAVYKHLSPYVADAIFQCFRDASDSVFHSDPSNEFPAPQDPWLHALLTMAGLPSIQKVPITNPSIDSFFGRVLGNIRTFMGVHESDLLDDKFSSFNLDANHYSVLKLLYTLISSEEFGGASMQRLDQHITLVTFLRVLNSTYPHPCFLPEDWCTPFMASKFVQIAFQDKTQTLQDNDSQY
;
A
#
# COMPACT_ATOMS: atom_id res chain seq x y z
N MET A 1 -18.37 -5.80 24.72
CA MET A 1 -18.16 -7.05 25.47
C MET A 1 -16.94 -6.83 26.37
N ASP A 2 -16.98 -7.20 27.64
CA ASP A 2 -15.88 -6.95 28.58
C ASP A 2 -14.78 -8.01 28.40
N THR A 3 -13.65 -7.61 27.83
CA THR A 3 -12.50 -8.48 27.59
C THR A 3 -11.95 -9.08 28.88
N HIS A 4 -12.00 -8.36 30.00
CA HIS A 4 -11.52 -8.87 31.29
C HIS A 4 -12.43 -9.98 31.81
N ALA A 5 -13.75 -9.87 31.60
CA ALA A 5 -14.69 -10.93 31.94
C ALA A 5 -14.44 -12.20 31.12
N LEU A 6 -14.17 -12.07 29.81
CA LEU A 6 -13.81 -13.21 28.95
C LEU A 6 -12.50 -13.87 29.39
N ALA A 7 -11.48 -13.07 29.70
CA ALA A 7 -10.19 -13.58 30.18
C ALA A 7 -10.34 -14.32 31.52
N TRP A 8 -11.12 -13.73 32.44
CA TRP A 8 -11.43 -14.35 33.73
C TRP A 8 -12.17 -15.68 33.55
N LEU A 9 -13.22 -15.72 32.71
CA LEU A 9 -13.97 -16.94 32.42
C LEU A 9 -13.08 -18.02 31.79
N PHE A 10 -12.20 -17.65 30.87
CA PHE A 10 -11.27 -18.59 30.23
C PHE A 10 -10.35 -19.25 31.26
N ASN A 11 -9.77 -18.44 32.15
CA ASN A 11 -8.82 -18.91 33.15
C ASN A 11 -9.48 -19.71 34.29
N MET A 12 -10.70 -19.34 34.69
CA MET A 12 -11.38 -19.98 35.83
C MET A 12 -12.18 -21.22 35.44
N SER A 13 -12.59 -21.34 34.18
CA SER A 13 -13.34 -22.49 33.72
C SER A 13 -12.43 -23.70 33.52
N SER A 14 -12.74 -24.81 34.19
CA SER A 14 -12.17 -26.12 33.89
C SER A 14 -12.96 -26.87 32.80
N ASN A 15 -14.02 -26.27 32.24
CA ASN A 15 -14.85 -26.86 31.20
C ASN A 15 -14.29 -26.50 29.80
N PRO A 16 -13.78 -27.48 29.01
CA PRO A 16 -13.23 -27.23 27.68
C PRO A 16 -14.23 -26.62 26.70
N SER A 17 -15.52 -26.88 26.85
CA SER A 17 -16.56 -26.30 26.00
C SER A 17 -16.66 -24.78 26.20
N VAL A 18 -16.57 -24.31 27.44
CA VAL A 18 -16.58 -22.86 27.75
C VAL A 18 -15.35 -22.20 27.15
N GLN A 19 -14.17 -22.81 27.33
CA GLN A 19 -12.94 -22.27 26.76
C GLN A 19 -12.98 -22.27 25.22
N THR A 20 -13.55 -23.30 24.59
CA THR A 20 -13.73 -23.38 23.12
C THR A 20 -14.62 -22.26 22.61
N ILE A 21 -15.76 -22.01 23.27
CA ILE A 21 -16.67 -20.90 22.91
C ILE A 21 -15.96 -19.57 23.03
N ILE A 22 -15.14 -19.36 24.07
CA ILE A 22 -14.38 -18.12 24.23
C ILE A 22 -13.37 -17.96 23.09
N VAL A 23 -12.62 -19.01 22.74
CA VAL A 23 -11.70 -18.97 21.59
C VAL A 23 -12.45 -18.63 20.29
N GLN A 24 -13.55 -19.31 19.99
CA GLN A 24 -14.36 -19.02 18.79
C GLN A 24 -14.88 -17.58 18.78
N SER A 25 -15.32 -17.07 19.93
CA SER A 25 -15.84 -15.72 20.07
C SER A 25 -14.78 -14.65 19.80
N THR A 26 -13.49 -14.97 19.93
CA THR A 26 -12.41 -14.02 19.62
C THR A 26 -12.40 -13.58 18.16
N GLY A 27 -12.86 -14.42 17.23
CA GLY A 27 -13.00 -14.06 15.81
C GLY A 27 -13.98 -12.90 15.58
N ALA A 28 -14.93 -12.67 16.50
CA ALA A 28 -15.89 -11.58 16.45
C ALA A 28 -15.45 -10.33 17.24
N LEU A 29 -14.33 -10.38 17.97
CA LEU A 29 -13.86 -9.26 18.78
C LEU A 29 -13.05 -8.25 17.94
N PRO A 30 -13.05 -6.97 18.32
CA PRO A 30 -12.07 -6.01 17.83
C PRO A 30 -10.64 -6.47 18.08
N LEU A 31 -9.73 -6.22 17.14
CA LEU A 31 -8.31 -6.59 17.29
C LEU A 31 -7.68 -6.02 18.56
N ALA A 32 -8.05 -4.80 18.97
CA ALA A 32 -7.61 -4.21 20.23
C ALA A 32 -8.09 -5.02 21.46
N SER A 33 -9.32 -5.50 21.43
CA SER A 33 -9.88 -6.39 22.47
C SER A 33 -9.20 -7.76 22.45
N VAL A 34 -8.84 -8.28 21.27
CA VAL A 34 -8.11 -9.55 21.17
C VAL A 34 -6.72 -9.43 21.78
N GLU A 35 -6.03 -8.30 21.57
CA GLU A 35 -4.70 -8.09 22.14
C GLU A 35 -4.72 -8.04 23.67
N LEU A 36 -5.72 -7.34 24.24
CA LEU A 36 -5.98 -7.37 25.69
C LEU A 36 -6.32 -8.79 26.18
N LEU A 37 -7.10 -9.55 25.40
CA LEU A 37 -7.47 -10.91 25.76
C LEU A 37 -6.26 -11.84 25.80
N LYS A 38 -5.36 -11.76 24.81
CA LYS A 38 -4.09 -12.51 24.80
C LYS A 38 -3.25 -12.25 26.04
N GLN A 39 -3.20 -11.00 26.49
CA GLN A 39 -2.41 -10.61 27.67
C GLN A 39 -2.98 -11.19 28.97
N HIS A 40 -4.30 -11.38 29.06
CA HIS A 40 -4.98 -11.77 30.30
C HIS A 40 -5.45 -13.22 30.35
N ALA A 41 -5.67 -13.90 29.22
CA ALA A 41 -6.13 -15.28 29.13
C ALA A 41 -4.95 -16.24 28.87
N LYS A 42 -4.40 -16.82 29.94
CA LYS A 42 -3.20 -17.66 29.85
C LYS A 42 -3.54 -18.98 29.17
N GLY A 43 -2.88 -19.31 28.06
CA GLY A 43 -3.13 -20.54 27.31
C GLY A 43 -4.10 -20.38 26.13
N ILE A 44 -4.64 -19.18 25.89
CA ILE A 44 -5.67 -18.98 24.86
C ILE A 44 -5.12 -19.20 23.44
N SER A 45 -3.87 -18.82 23.18
CA SER A 45 -3.20 -19.03 21.89
C SER A 45 -2.91 -20.51 21.65
N GLU A 46 -2.46 -21.24 22.66
CA GLU A 46 -2.20 -22.67 22.60
C GLU A 46 -3.49 -23.45 22.33
N MET A 47 -4.57 -23.08 23.03
CA MET A 47 -5.88 -23.68 22.79
C MET A 47 -6.41 -23.36 21.38
N CYS A 48 -6.24 -22.12 20.92
CA CYS A 48 -6.60 -21.75 19.54
C CYS A 48 -5.82 -22.57 18.51
N SER A 49 -4.52 -22.79 18.71
CA SER A 49 -3.72 -23.67 17.86
C SER A 49 -4.24 -25.11 17.86
N ALA A 50 -4.65 -25.64 19.02
CA ALA A 50 -5.24 -26.98 19.12
C ALA A 50 -6.61 -27.07 18.42
N LEU A 51 -7.43 -26.03 18.49
CA LEU A 51 -8.71 -25.96 17.79
C LEU A 51 -8.55 -25.72 16.28
N SER A 52 -7.44 -25.12 15.86
CA SER A 52 -7.16 -24.89 14.44
C SER A 52 -7.00 -26.19 13.65
N PHE A 53 -6.76 -27.34 14.30
CA PHE A 53 -6.85 -28.66 13.66
C PHE A 53 -8.27 -28.96 13.14
N LEU A 54 -9.32 -28.38 13.73
CA LEU A 54 -10.69 -28.51 13.24
C LEU A 54 -10.92 -27.75 11.93
N LEU A 55 -10.05 -26.81 11.57
CA LEU A 55 -10.10 -26.12 10.27
C LEU A 55 -9.57 -26.99 9.13
N LEU A 56 -9.14 -28.24 9.40
CA LEU A 56 -8.59 -29.17 8.43
C LEU A 56 -9.62 -30.17 7.89
N SER A 57 -10.85 -30.15 8.41
CA SER A 57 -11.97 -30.91 7.87
C SER A 57 -12.71 -30.11 6.79
N PRO A 58 -13.43 -30.78 5.88
CA PRO A 58 -14.36 -30.10 4.97
C PRO A 58 -15.29 -29.15 5.73
N ILE A 59 -15.65 -28.04 5.10
CA ILE A 59 -16.46 -27.00 5.74
C ILE A 59 -17.92 -27.47 5.77
N GLU A 60 -18.35 -27.94 6.94
CA GLU A 60 -19.75 -28.35 7.16
C GLU A 60 -20.65 -27.18 7.57
N GLU A 61 -20.10 -26.22 8.32
CA GLU A 61 -20.82 -25.06 8.86
C GLU A 61 -19.97 -23.79 8.71
N GLU A 62 -20.28 -22.98 7.69
CA GLU A 62 -19.51 -21.78 7.35
C GLU A 62 -19.38 -20.79 8.51
N GLY A 63 -20.46 -20.55 9.27
CA GLY A 63 -20.42 -19.59 10.39
C GLY A 63 -19.48 -20.02 11.53
N ARG A 64 -19.38 -21.33 11.78
CA ARG A 64 -18.44 -21.88 12.76
C ARG A 64 -17.02 -21.84 12.24
N PHE A 65 -16.83 -22.14 10.95
CA PHE A 65 -15.54 -22.02 10.29
C PHE A 65 -15.04 -20.57 10.37
N ASP A 66 -15.83 -19.59 9.93
CA ASP A 66 -15.54 -18.16 9.95
C ASP A 66 -15.04 -17.66 11.32
N CYS A 67 -15.76 -18.00 12.40
CA CYS A 67 -15.35 -17.60 13.75
C CYS A 67 -14.00 -18.23 14.16
N LEU A 68 -13.79 -19.51 13.87
CA LEU A 68 -12.53 -20.22 14.17
C LEU A 68 -11.37 -19.74 13.29
N ALA A 69 -11.66 -19.47 12.03
CA ALA A 69 -10.76 -18.95 11.02
C ALA A 69 -10.15 -17.63 11.49
N ARG A 70 -11.02 -16.67 11.82
CA ARG A 70 -10.63 -15.37 12.35
C ARG A 70 -9.94 -15.46 13.69
N ALA A 71 -10.42 -16.32 14.60
CA ALA A 71 -9.73 -16.58 15.86
C ALA A 71 -8.29 -17.08 15.63
N GLY A 72 -8.11 -17.99 14.66
CA GLY A 72 -6.80 -18.50 14.24
C GLY A 72 -5.88 -17.40 13.72
N LEU A 73 -6.39 -16.52 12.84
CA LEU A 73 -5.65 -15.37 12.32
C LEU A 73 -5.23 -14.37 13.42
N CYS A 74 -6.08 -14.19 14.44
CA CYS A 74 -5.82 -13.25 15.52
C CYS A 74 -4.90 -13.81 16.61
N LEU A 75 -5.10 -15.06 17.03
CA LEU A 75 -4.51 -15.65 18.24
C LEU A 75 -3.36 -16.63 17.99
N SER A 76 -3.33 -17.30 16.84
CA SER A 76 -2.51 -18.48 16.62
C SER A 76 -1.50 -18.31 15.49
N ASN A 77 -0.33 -18.94 15.67
CA ASN A 77 0.50 -19.40 14.58
C ASN A 77 0.03 -20.80 14.17
N VAL A 78 -0.96 -20.87 13.28
CA VAL A 78 -1.43 -22.12 12.68
C VAL A 78 -0.26 -22.78 11.97
N HIS A 79 0.37 -23.73 12.65
CA HIS A 79 1.44 -24.58 12.14
C HIS A 79 0.85 -25.97 11.92
N SER A 80 -0.01 -26.08 10.90
CA SER A 80 -0.56 -27.37 10.49
C SER A 80 0.17 -27.86 9.25
N ASN A 81 0.78 -29.05 9.35
CA ASN A 81 1.47 -29.75 8.27
C ASN A 81 0.51 -30.61 7.42
N THR A 82 -0.80 -30.51 7.61
CA THR A 82 -1.70 -31.61 7.23
C THR A 82 -3.04 -31.11 6.70
N CYS A 83 -3.06 -30.66 5.44
CA CYS A 83 -4.08 -30.97 4.42
C CYS A 83 -3.84 -30.08 3.18
N LYS A 84 -3.00 -30.53 2.24
CA LYS A 84 -2.65 -29.74 1.05
C LYS A 84 -3.81 -29.51 0.07
N ASP A 85 -4.83 -30.36 0.15
CA ASP A 85 -5.91 -30.39 -0.85
C ASP A 85 -7.18 -29.64 -0.41
N LEU A 86 -7.23 -29.13 0.83
CA LEU A 86 -8.44 -28.49 1.36
C LEU A 86 -8.86 -27.24 0.57
N PRO A 87 -7.96 -26.29 0.19
CA PRO A 87 -8.36 -25.18 -0.66
C PRO A 87 -8.95 -25.64 -2.01
N LYS A 88 -8.37 -26.68 -2.61
CA LYS A 88 -8.84 -27.22 -3.89
C LYS A 88 -10.24 -27.83 -3.77
N LEU A 89 -10.52 -28.51 -2.65
CA LEU A 89 -11.82 -29.10 -2.36
C LEU A 89 -12.91 -28.05 -2.12
N GLU A 90 -12.57 -26.98 -1.40
CA GLU A 90 -13.54 -25.97 -0.95
C GLU A 90 -13.81 -24.86 -1.96
N LYS A 91 -12.94 -24.67 -2.96
CA LYS A 91 -13.04 -23.62 -4.00
C LYS A 91 -14.42 -23.47 -4.63
N ASN A 92 -15.14 -24.58 -4.84
CA ASN A 92 -16.45 -24.60 -5.48
C ASN A 92 -17.59 -24.99 -4.51
N ARG A 93 -17.29 -25.22 -3.23
CA ARG A 93 -18.25 -25.66 -2.22
C ARG A 93 -18.60 -24.56 -1.23
N SER A 94 -17.61 -23.77 -0.85
CA SER A 94 -17.74 -22.67 0.11
C SER A 94 -18.11 -21.37 -0.58
N SER A 95 -18.70 -20.44 0.18
CA SER A 95 -18.87 -19.06 -0.26
C SER A 95 -17.51 -18.38 -0.52
N PRO A 96 -17.44 -17.39 -1.43
CA PRO A 96 -16.18 -16.72 -1.80
C PRO A 96 -15.45 -16.10 -0.61
N GLU A 97 -16.18 -15.55 0.36
CA GLU A 97 -15.63 -14.96 1.58
C GLU A 97 -14.97 -16.01 2.46
N ILE A 98 -15.67 -17.13 2.70
CA ILE A 98 -15.15 -18.26 3.49
C ILE A 98 -13.93 -18.88 2.80
N TYR A 99 -13.97 -18.98 1.47
CA TYR A 99 -12.84 -19.43 0.69
C TYR A 99 -11.63 -18.49 0.83
N ALA A 100 -11.85 -17.17 0.82
CA ALA A 100 -10.79 -16.19 1.04
C ALA A 100 -10.19 -16.29 2.46
N GLU A 101 -11.01 -16.54 3.47
CA GLU A 101 -10.54 -16.77 4.84
C GLU A 101 -9.71 -18.05 4.97
N LEU A 102 -10.17 -19.14 4.34
CA LEU A 102 -9.41 -20.39 4.25
C LEU A 102 -8.03 -20.14 3.62
N LEU A 103 -7.99 -19.42 2.49
CA LEU A 103 -6.74 -19.04 1.83
C LEU A 103 -5.85 -18.19 2.73
N ALA A 104 -6.41 -17.30 3.55
CA ALA A 104 -5.65 -16.44 4.47
C ALA A 104 -4.98 -17.22 5.61
N ILE A 105 -5.66 -18.21 6.19
CA ILE A 105 -5.15 -19.01 7.32
C ILE A 105 -4.08 -19.99 6.89
N TYR A 106 -4.23 -20.53 5.67
CA TYR A 106 -3.33 -21.54 5.15
C TYR A 106 -1.89 -21.01 5.13
N PRO A 107 -0.86 -21.70 5.67
CA PRO A 107 0.48 -21.10 5.75
C PRO A 107 1.13 -20.92 4.37
N LYS A 108 1.84 -19.80 4.16
CA LYS A 108 2.59 -19.52 2.91
C LYS A 108 3.58 -20.62 2.54
N VAL A 109 4.22 -21.24 3.54
CA VAL A 109 5.19 -22.35 3.37
C VAL A 109 4.58 -23.57 2.66
N PHE A 110 3.25 -23.74 2.72
CA PHE A 110 2.55 -24.86 2.09
C PHE A 110 1.79 -24.48 0.83
N CYS A 111 1.84 -23.20 0.41
CA CYS A 111 1.25 -22.76 -0.84
C CYS A 111 2.12 -23.21 -2.01
N ASP A 112 1.55 -24.04 -2.88
CA ASP A 112 2.16 -24.29 -4.19
C ASP A 112 1.92 -23.08 -5.12
N SER A 113 2.52 -23.08 -6.32
CA SER A 113 2.34 -21.98 -7.29
C SER A 113 0.88 -21.68 -7.59
N ASP A 114 0.05 -22.72 -7.67
CA ASP A 114 -1.37 -22.63 -8.00
C ASP A 114 -2.17 -21.96 -6.89
N ASP A 115 -1.79 -22.14 -5.62
CA ASP A 115 -2.46 -21.51 -4.48
C ASP A 115 -2.14 -20.02 -4.42
N LEU A 116 -0.88 -19.67 -4.72
CA LEU A 116 -0.46 -18.27 -4.79
C LEU A 116 -1.12 -17.55 -5.97
N GLU A 117 -1.24 -18.20 -7.12
CA GLU A 117 -1.95 -17.68 -8.28
C GLU A 117 -3.44 -17.44 -7.97
N GLN A 118 -4.07 -18.33 -7.19
CA GLN A 118 -5.45 -18.12 -6.74
C GLN A 118 -5.60 -16.90 -5.84
N VAL A 119 -4.69 -16.71 -4.88
CA VAL A 119 -4.68 -15.50 -4.04
C VAL A 119 -4.45 -14.25 -4.90
N LEU A 120 -3.53 -14.32 -5.86
CA LEU A 120 -3.25 -13.21 -6.78
C LEU A 120 -4.48 -12.85 -7.62
N ASN A 121 -5.16 -13.84 -8.21
CA ASN A 121 -6.35 -13.64 -9.02
C ASN A 121 -7.52 -13.09 -8.18
N LEU A 122 -7.69 -13.56 -6.95
CA LEU A 122 -8.68 -13.05 -6.01
C LEU A 122 -8.44 -11.57 -5.71
N VAL A 123 -7.20 -11.18 -5.43
CA VAL A 123 -6.82 -9.80 -5.13
C VAL A 123 -6.96 -8.91 -6.38
N LYS A 124 -6.53 -9.37 -7.55
CA LYS A 124 -6.70 -8.65 -8.82
C LYS A 124 -8.17 -8.39 -9.16
N ALA A 125 -9.03 -9.38 -8.92
CA ALA A 125 -10.46 -9.26 -9.13
C ALA A 125 -11.09 -8.14 -8.30
N GLN A 126 -10.50 -7.73 -7.18
CA GLN A 126 -11.02 -6.62 -6.37
C GLN A 126 -10.80 -5.25 -7.02
N PHE A 127 -9.82 -5.14 -7.92
CA PHE A 127 -9.55 -3.90 -8.66
C PHE A 127 -10.13 -3.91 -10.08
N MET A 128 -10.27 -5.10 -10.68
CA MET A 128 -10.64 -5.26 -12.10
C MET A 128 -12.00 -5.92 -12.32
N GLY A 129 -12.58 -6.55 -11.30
CA GLY A 129 -13.81 -7.32 -11.39
C GLY A 129 -15.07 -6.45 -11.48
N SER A 130 -16.20 -7.09 -11.82
CA SER A 130 -17.50 -6.43 -11.77
C SER A 130 -17.94 -6.17 -10.33
N ALA A 131 -18.88 -5.24 -10.13
CA ALA A 131 -19.39 -4.89 -8.80
C ALA A 131 -19.92 -6.10 -8.01
N ASP A 132 -20.38 -7.14 -8.69
CA ASP A 132 -20.93 -8.37 -8.10
C ASP A 132 -19.86 -9.36 -7.61
N GLN A 133 -18.58 -9.13 -7.94
CA GLN A 133 -17.44 -9.97 -7.54
C GLN A 133 -16.62 -9.35 -6.40
N VAL A 134 -17.07 -8.22 -5.87
CA VAL A 134 -16.37 -7.49 -4.82
C VAL A 134 -16.57 -8.18 -3.48
N LEU A 135 -15.48 -8.67 -2.91
CA LEU A 135 -15.47 -9.33 -1.62
C LEU A 135 -15.44 -8.30 -0.49
N LEU A 136 -16.20 -8.58 0.55
CA LEU A 136 -16.15 -7.87 1.82
C LEU A 136 -15.50 -8.79 2.84
N LEU A 137 -14.24 -8.50 3.19
CA LEU A 137 -13.48 -9.27 4.16
C LEU A 137 -13.01 -8.36 5.29
N GLN A 138 -12.79 -8.93 6.47
CA GLN A 138 -12.17 -8.16 7.55
C GLN A 138 -10.75 -7.72 7.17
N PRO A 139 -10.27 -6.57 7.68
CA PRO A 139 -8.92 -6.07 7.37
C PRO A 139 -7.79 -7.06 7.66
N ILE A 140 -7.94 -7.90 8.71
CA ILE A 140 -6.95 -8.92 9.04
C ILE A 140 -6.84 -10.01 7.96
N VAL A 141 -7.97 -10.42 7.38
CA VAL A 141 -8.02 -11.42 6.29
C VAL A 141 -7.31 -10.84 5.07
N TRP A 142 -7.62 -9.60 4.68
CA TRP A 142 -6.89 -8.90 3.61
C TRP A 142 -5.39 -8.81 3.88
N GLY A 143 -5.01 -8.46 5.10
CA GLY A 143 -3.60 -8.39 5.50
C GLY A 143 -2.84 -9.69 5.29
N TYR A 144 -3.42 -10.83 5.70
CA TYR A 144 -2.81 -12.14 5.51
C TYR A 144 -2.79 -12.60 4.05
N LEU A 145 -3.82 -12.29 3.26
CA LEU A 145 -3.81 -12.54 1.82
C LEU A 145 -2.69 -11.76 1.12
N LEU A 146 -2.54 -10.47 1.44
CA LEU A 146 -1.45 -9.64 0.91
C LEU A 146 -0.08 -10.13 1.37
N GLN A 147 0.06 -10.61 2.60
CA GLN A 147 1.32 -11.18 3.11
C GLN A 147 1.79 -12.43 2.38
N LYS A 148 0.87 -13.19 1.78
CA LYS A 148 1.26 -14.28 0.90
C LYS A 148 1.88 -13.78 -0.40
N LEU A 149 1.36 -12.68 -0.93
CA LEU A 149 1.84 -12.07 -2.16
C LEU A 149 3.11 -11.24 -1.96
N LEU A 150 3.32 -10.67 -0.76
CA LEU A 150 4.40 -9.74 -0.44
C LEU A 150 5.50 -10.37 0.45
N PRO A 151 6.80 -10.06 0.27
CA PRO A 151 7.37 -9.27 -0.84
C PRO A 151 7.29 -10.05 -2.16
N LEU A 152 7.05 -9.32 -3.25
CA LEU A 152 6.81 -9.89 -4.58
C LEU A 152 8.10 -10.53 -5.10
N ASN A 153 8.20 -11.86 -5.02
CA ASN A 153 9.21 -12.61 -5.78
C ASN A 153 8.62 -13.05 -7.14
N LEU A 154 7.90 -12.15 -7.80
CA LEU A 154 7.31 -12.44 -9.10
C LEU A 154 8.36 -12.15 -10.17
N HIS A 155 8.71 -13.18 -10.92
CA HIS A 155 9.75 -13.18 -11.94
C HIS A 155 9.51 -12.21 -13.13
N SER A 156 8.40 -11.48 -13.17
CA SER A 156 8.12 -10.49 -14.21
C SER A 156 7.52 -9.19 -13.67
N TRP A 157 8.07 -8.07 -14.14
CA TRP A 157 7.60 -6.71 -13.87
C TRP A 157 6.13 -6.50 -14.26
N ASP A 158 5.65 -7.16 -15.32
CA ASP A 158 4.25 -7.08 -15.75
C ASP A 158 3.27 -7.61 -14.70
N SER A 159 3.64 -8.69 -14.03
CA SER A 159 2.82 -9.26 -12.95
C SER A 159 2.85 -8.39 -11.69
N VAL A 160 4.02 -7.80 -11.41
CA VAL A 160 4.25 -6.87 -10.31
C VAL A 160 3.49 -5.56 -10.51
N SER A 161 3.54 -4.97 -11.72
CA SER A 161 2.85 -3.73 -12.09
C SER A 161 1.33 -3.84 -11.91
N SER A 162 0.74 -4.97 -12.35
CA SER A 162 -0.71 -5.20 -12.26
C SER A 162 -1.28 -5.22 -10.83
N LEU A 163 -0.42 -5.38 -9.81
CA LEU A 163 -0.82 -5.37 -8.41
C LEU A 163 -0.26 -4.17 -7.62
N ILE A 164 1.00 -3.77 -7.87
CA ILE A 164 1.63 -2.64 -7.18
C ILE A 164 0.88 -1.35 -7.48
N GLN A 165 0.57 -1.07 -8.74
CA GLN A 165 -0.02 0.23 -9.11
C GLN A 165 -1.38 0.45 -8.41
N PRO A 166 -2.34 -0.50 -8.44
CA PRO A 166 -3.59 -0.36 -7.69
C PRO A 166 -3.40 -0.31 -6.17
N LEU A 167 -2.48 -1.09 -5.60
CA LEU A 167 -2.23 -1.06 -4.15
C LEU A 167 -1.62 0.28 -3.72
N PHE A 168 -0.67 0.79 -4.49
CA PHE A 168 0.03 2.05 -4.21
C PHE A 168 -0.91 3.25 -4.29
N SER A 169 -1.85 3.26 -5.24
CA SER A 169 -2.81 4.36 -5.37
C SER A 169 -3.76 4.45 -4.18
N VAL A 170 -4.03 3.33 -3.52
CA VAL A 170 -4.96 3.24 -2.39
C VAL A 170 -4.30 3.60 -1.05
N ILE A 171 -2.96 3.58 -0.95
CA ILE A 171 -2.27 3.98 0.28
C ILE A 171 -2.73 5.38 0.70
N SER A 172 -3.05 5.54 1.98
CA SER A 172 -3.55 6.81 2.52
C SER A 172 -2.54 7.93 2.27
N PRO A 173 -2.98 9.09 1.73
CA PRO A 173 -2.10 10.24 1.56
C PRO A 173 -1.41 10.68 2.85
N SER A 174 -2.11 10.52 3.99
CA SER A 174 -1.56 10.87 5.30
C SER A 174 -0.29 10.12 5.67
N TYR A 175 -0.09 8.91 5.12
CA TYR A 175 1.09 8.10 5.32
C TYR A 175 2.35 8.74 4.75
N TRP A 176 2.21 9.55 3.69
CA TRP A 176 3.34 10.14 2.98
C TRP A 176 3.88 11.41 3.62
N HIS A 177 3.23 11.95 4.65
CA HIS A 177 3.74 13.13 5.33
C HIS A 177 5.03 12.83 6.10
N ALA A 178 6.00 13.74 6.03
CA ALA A 178 7.27 13.60 6.75
C ALA A 178 7.10 13.54 8.28
N ASP A 179 6.01 14.11 8.83
CA ASP A 179 5.68 14.08 10.25
C ASP A 179 4.71 12.94 10.62
N TYR A 180 4.50 11.97 9.72
CA TYR A 180 3.60 10.84 9.95
C TYR A 180 3.92 10.13 11.26
N LYS A 181 2.94 10.10 12.16
CA LYS A 181 3.01 9.34 13.41
C LYS A 181 2.34 7.99 13.20
N PRO A 182 3.07 6.87 13.39
CA PRO A 182 2.48 5.56 13.23
C PRO A 182 1.31 5.39 14.20
N LEU A 183 0.14 5.02 13.67
CA LEU A 183 -1.03 4.66 14.47
C LEU A 183 -0.70 3.44 15.35
N PRO A 184 -1.41 3.24 16.48
CA PRO A 184 -1.26 2.03 17.27
C PRO A 184 -1.44 0.80 16.38
N LEU A 185 -0.54 -0.17 16.49
CA LEU A 185 -0.52 -1.34 15.60
C LEU A 185 -0.99 -2.58 16.35
N PHE A 186 -1.89 -3.34 15.73
CA PHE A 186 -1.99 -4.76 16.00
C PHE A 186 -0.87 -5.46 15.24
N LEU A 187 -0.04 -6.19 15.98
CA LEU A 187 1.01 -7.02 15.42
C LEU A 187 0.46 -8.43 15.22
N GLY A 188 0.11 -8.71 13.96
CA GLY A 188 -0.25 -10.05 13.52
C GLY A 188 0.99 -10.95 13.40
N ARG A 189 0.78 -12.18 12.93
CA ARG A 189 1.85 -13.11 12.62
C ARG A 189 2.78 -12.54 11.54
N ASP A 190 4.05 -12.95 11.58
CA ASP A 190 5.06 -12.67 10.54
C ASP A 190 5.21 -11.17 10.22
N GLN A 191 5.16 -10.34 11.26
CA GLN A 191 5.32 -8.87 11.18
C GLN A 191 4.19 -8.14 10.42
N LEU A 192 3.01 -8.76 10.25
CA LEU A 192 1.84 -8.07 9.71
C LEU A 192 1.45 -6.91 10.65
N LYS A 193 1.50 -5.68 10.12
CA LYS A 193 1.15 -4.46 10.86
C LYS A 193 -0.23 -4.00 10.44
N ILE A 194 -1.18 -3.95 11.37
CA ILE A 194 -2.55 -3.45 11.13
C ILE A 194 -2.80 -2.24 12.01
N CYS A 195 -3.11 -1.09 11.40
CA CYS A 195 -3.44 0.13 12.13
C CYS A 195 -4.77 0.00 12.88
N LEU A 196 -4.72 0.34 14.17
CA LEU A 196 -5.84 0.49 15.06
C LEU A 196 -6.21 1.99 15.13
N THR A 197 -7.16 2.41 14.32
CA THR A 197 -7.67 3.80 14.36
C THR A 197 -8.58 4.00 15.58
N SER A 198 -8.38 5.09 16.32
CA SER A 198 -9.07 5.39 17.60
C SER A 198 -10.58 5.60 17.44
N ASP A 199 -11.02 6.12 16.28
CA ASP A 199 -12.43 6.37 15.99
C ASP A 199 -13.20 5.10 15.63
N THR A 200 -12.53 3.94 15.59
CA THR A 200 -13.04 2.74 14.95
C THR A 200 -12.72 1.44 15.68
N ILE A 201 -12.74 1.44 17.01
CA ILE A 201 -12.73 0.19 17.80
C ILE A 201 -13.81 -0.78 17.28
N HIS A 202 -14.90 -0.27 16.69
CA HIS A 202 -15.92 -1.07 16.01
C HIS A 202 -15.65 -1.35 14.51
N GLN A 203 -14.95 -0.50 13.74
CA GLN A 203 -14.78 -0.71 12.29
C GLN A 203 -13.72 -1.74 11.91
N ASN A 204 -12.75 -2.04 12.80
CA ASN A 204 -11.72 -3.06 12.51
C ASN A 204 -12.28 -4.49 12.48
N SER A 205 -13.54 -4.67 12.93
CA SER A 205 -14.26 -5.95 12.92
C SER A 205 -15.27 -6.08 11.78
N TYR A 206 -15.54 -5.00 11.03
CA TYR A 206 -16.51 -5.08 9.93
C TYR A 206 -15.83 -5.49 8.62
N PRO A 207 -16.47 -6.36 7.82
CA PRO A 207 -16.02 -6.67 6.48
C PRO A 207 -15.99 -5.41 5.60
N VAL A 208 -14.87 -5.20 4.91
CA VAL A 208 -14.65 -4.05 4.02
C VAL A 208 -14.02 -4.52 2.70
N ARG A 209 -14.13 -3.67 1.68
CA ARG A 209 -13.41 -3.86 0.42
C ARG A 209 -11.91 -3.75 0.65
N LEU A 210 -11.12 -4.41 -0.20
CA LEU A 210 -9.65 -4.36 -0.17
C LEU A 210 -9.14 -2.90 -0.15
N GLU A 211 -9.72 -2.03 -0.98
CA GLU A 211 -9.29 -0.63 -1.06
C GLU A 211 -9.40 0.08 0.30
N ASN A 212 -10.56 -0.07 0.95
CA ASN A 212 -10.81 0.51 2.26
C ASN A 212 -9.92 -0.12 3.34
N ALA A 213 -9.65 -1.42 3.25
CA ALA A 213 -8.73 -2.10 4.17
C ALA A 213 -7.32 -1.52 4.06
N VAL A 214 -6.81 -1.32 2.84
CA VAL A 214 -5.48 -0.73 2.61
C VAL A 214 -5.43 0.72 3.07
N TYR A 215 -6.39 1.54 2.65
CA TYR A 215 -6.43 2.96 2.99
C TYR A 215 -6.48 3.19 4.50
N LYS A 216 -7.32 2.44 5.24
CA LYS A 216 -7.55 2.69 6.67
C LYS A 216 -6.64 1.89 7.60
N HIS A 217 -6.29 0.65 7.23
CA HIS A 217 -5.72 -0.31 8.17
C HIS A 217 -4.36 -0.88 7.75
N LEU A 218 -4.11 -1.06 6.45
CA LEU A 218 -2.93 -1.78 5.95
C LEU A 218 -1.90 -0.88 5.25
N SER A 219 -2.11 0.44 5.20
CA SER A 219 -1.22 1.39 4.50
C SER A 219 0.26 1.22 4.87
N PRO A 220 0.67 1.17 6.16
CA PRO A 220 2.08 0.98 6.51
C PRO A 220 2.65 -0.35 6.02
N TYR A 221 1.87 -1.43 6.16
CA TYR A 221 2.31 -2.75 5.74
C TYR A 221 2.50 -2.84 4.22
N VAL A 222 1.53 -2.34 3.45
CA VAL A 222 1.57 -2.33 1.98
C VAL A 222 2.69 -1.43 1.48
N ALA A 223 2.86 -0.24 2.07
CA ALA A 223 3.94 0.68 1.70
C ALA A 223 5.32 0.07 1.97
N ASP A 224 5.55 -0.47 3.17
CA ASP A 224 6.80 -1.13 3.55
C ASP A 224 7.15 -2.27 2.57
N ALA A 225 6.16 -3.09 2.23
CA ALA A 225 6.33 -4.21 1.30
C ALA A 225 6.65 -3.76 -0.14
N ILE A 226 5.96 -2.73 -0.64
CA ILE A 226 6.26 -2.15 -1.96
C ILE A 226 7.68 -1.57 -1.96
N PHE A 227 8.07 -0.85 -0.92
CA PHE A 227 9.41 -0.26 -0.81
C PHE A 227 10.52 -1.29 -0.73
N GLN A 228 10.28 -2.45 -0.11
CA GLN A 228 11.24 -3.55 -0.17
C GLN A 228 11.50 -4.01 -1.61
N CYS A 229 10.50 -3.98 -2.50
CA CYS A 229 10.69 -4.30 -3.92
C CYS A 229 11.59 -3.30 -4.66
N PHE A 230 11.67 -2.05 -4.19
CA PHE A 230 12.44 -0.97 -4.82
C PHE A 230 13.78 -0.66 -4.13
N ARG A 231 14.05 -1.30 -2.98
CA ARG A 231 15.28 -1.05 -2.20
C ARG A 231 16.55 -1.47 -2.93
N ASP A 232 16.48 -2.55 -3.70
CA ASP A 232 17.64 -3.14 -4.39
C ASP A 232 17.70 -2.77 -5.89
N ALA A 233 16.86 -1.83 -6.36
CA ALA A 233 16.87 -1.41 -7.75
C ALA A 233 18.18 -0.68 -8.09
N SER A 234 19.04 -1.35 -8.87
CA SER A 234 20.39 -0.89 -9.25
C SER A 234 20.43 0.39 -10.08
N ASP A 235 19.29 0.78 -10.66
CA ASP A 235 19.20 1.85 -11.67
C ASP A 235 18.76 3.19 -11.06
N SER A 236 18.96 3.39 -9.76
CA SER A 236 18.58 4.64 -9.10
C SER A 236 19.48 5.79 -9.59
N VAL A 237 18.86 6.95 -9.85
CA VAL A 237 19.55 8.22 -10.19
C VAL A 237 20.56 8.64 -9.11
N PHE A 238 20.42 8.10 -7.90
CA PHE A 238 21.29 8.32 -6.75
C PHE A 238 22.35 7.23 -6.67
N HIS A 239 23.21 7.12 -7.68
CA HIS A 239 24.47 6.41 -7.48
C HIS A 239 25.27 7.16 -6.41
N SER A 240 25.72 6.43 -5.39
CA SER A 240 26.66 6.90 -4.38
C SER A 240 28.03 7.11 -5.03
N ASP A 241 28.13 8.14 -5.87
CA ASP A 241 29.40 8.69 -6.30
C ASP A 241 30.02 9.37 -5.07
N PRO A 242 31.23 8.96 -4.63
CA PRO A 242 31.89 9.52 -3.44
C PRO A 242 32.22 11.02 -3.58
N SER A 243 32.01 11.62 -4.77
CA SER A 243 32.14 13.05 -5.03
C SER A 243 30.83 13.86 -4.91
N ASN A 244 29.68 13.21 -4.65
CA ASN A 244 28.40 13.93 -4.50
C ASN A 244 28.42 14.80 -3.24
N GLU A 245 28.32 16.12 -3.42
CA GLU A 245 28.22 17.13 -2.36
C GLU A 245 27.01 16.93 -1.44
N PHE A 246 25.96 16.24 -1.93
CA PHE A 246 24.75 15.92 -1.16
C PHE A 246 24.56 14.40 -1.08
N PRO A 247 24.47 13.83 0.15
CA PRO A 247 24.24 12.40 0.33
C PRO A 247 22.84 12.00 -0.15
N ALA A 248 22.64 10.71 -0.36
CA ALA A 248 21.31 10.14 -0.58
C ALA A 248 20.32 10.62 0.50
N PRO A 249 19.02 10.74 0.18
CA PRO A 249 18.02 11.16 1.15
C PRO A 249 18.11 10.29 2.40
N GLN A 250 18.13 10.93 3.57
CA GLN A 250 18.25 10.23 4.85
C GLN A 250 16.96 9.49 5.19
N ASP A 251 15.83 10.00 4.71
CA ASP A 251 14.53 9.37 4.88
C ASP A 251 14.37 8.17 3.92
N PRO A 252 14.13 6.96 4.44
CA PRO A 252 14.03 5.75 3.62
C PRO A 252 12.77 5.72 2.75
N TRP A 253 11.69 6.39 3.13
CA TRP A 253 10.46 6.47 2.33
C TRP A 253 10.64 7.43 1.16
N LEU A 254 11.25 8.58 1.40
CA LEU A 254 11.61 9.49 0.33
C LEU A 254 12.60 8.84 -0.63
N HIS A 255 13.61 8.14 -0.13
CA HIS A 255 14.53 7.39 -0.98
C HIS A 255 13.80 6.45 -1.93
N ALA A 256 12.86 5.65 -1.42
CA ALA A 256 12.08 4.73 -2.23
C ALA A 256 11.19 5.45 -3.27
N LEU A 257 10.53 6.54 -2.89
CA LEU A 257 9.73 7.37 -3.81
C LEU A 257 10.57 7.97 -4.93
N LEU A 258 11.75 8.50 -4.61
CA LEU A 258 12.66 9.07 -5.60
C LEU A 258 13.23 8.00 -6.53
N THR A 259 13.57 6.82 -6.01
CA THR A 259 13.97 5.66 -6.83
C THR A 259 12.86 5.27 -7.79
N MET A 260 11.62 5.16 -7.33
CA MET A 260 10.48 4.83 -8.19
C MET A 260 10.25 5.86 -9.30
N ALA A 261 10.26 7.15 -8.97
CA ALA A 261 10.11 8.21 -9.97
C ALA A 261 11.26 8.25 -10.99
N GLY A 262 12.46 7.84 -10.59
CA GLY A 262 13.62 7.74 -11.48
C GLY A 262 13.59 6.58 -12.47
N LEU A 263 12.75 5.56 -12.25
CA LEU A 263 12.72 4.37 -13.11
C LEU A 263 12.01 4.64 -14.45
N PRO A 264 12.66 4.39 -15.61
CA PRO A 264 12.03 4.58 -16.92
C PRO A 264 10.76 3.74 -17.12
N SER A 265 10.69 2.56 -16.50
CA SER A 265 9.53 1.67 -16.58
C SER A 265 8.28 2.27 -15.93
N ILE A 266 8.45 3.15 -14.93
CA ILE A 266 7.34 3.84 -14.24
C ILE A 266 6.91 5.08 -15.04
N GLN A 267 7.86 5.76 -15.68
CA GLN A 267 7.59 6.92 -16.54
C GLN A 267 6.88 6.53 -17.84
N LYS A 268 7.08 5.30 -18.34
CA LYS A 268 6.60 4.83 -19.65
C LYS A 268 5.37 3.92 -19.60
N VAL A 269 4.73 3.75 -18.43
CA VAL A 269 3.55 2.87 -18.31
C VAL A 269 2.43 3.37 -19.23
N PRO A 270 2.02 2.61 -20.26
CA PRO A 270 0.96 3.03 -21.18
C PRO A 270 -0.36 3.18 -20.44
N ILE A 271 -1.05 4.29 -20.68
CA ILE A 271 -2.32 4.60 -20.01
C ILE A 271 -3.47 4.00 -20.79
N THR A 272 -4.30 3.21 -20.12
CA THR A 272 -5.56 2.69 -20.66
C THR A 272 -6.75 3.65 -20.45
N ASN A 273 -6.65 4.61 -19.52
CA ASN A 273 -7.71 5.60 -19.27
C ASN A 273 -7.16 6.98 -18.84
N PRO A 274 -7.40 8.07 -19.60
CA PRO A 274 -6.88 9.40 -19.30
C PRO A 274 -7.52 10.10 -18.10
N SER A 275 -8.56 9.53 -17.47
CA SER A 275 -9.20 10.08 -16.27
C SER A 275 -8.60 9.61 -14.94
N ILE A 276 -7.65 8.68 -14.98
CA ILE A 276 -7.00 8.10 -13.79
C ILE A 276 -5.58 8.67 -13.69
N ASP A 277 -5.22 9.19 -12.52
CA ASP A 277 -3.86 9.63 -12.18
C ASP A 277 -2.87 8.56 -12.64
N SER A 278 -1.87 8.95 -13.44
CA SER A 278 -0.84 8.00 -13.85
C SER A 278 -0.08 7.47 -12.64
N PHE A 279 0.50 6.27 -12.73
CA PHE A 279 1.31 5.74 -11.64
C PHE A 279 2.46 6.68 -11.27
N PHE A 280 3.11 7.26 -12.29
CA PHE A 280 4.14 8.27 -12.13
C PHE A 280 3.61 9.55 -11.44
N GLY A 281 2.45 10.05 -11.88
CA GLY A 281 1.77 11.20 -11.27
C GLY A 281 1.45 10.97 -9.80
N ARG A 282 1.02 9.76 -9.45
CA ARG A 282 0.78 9.37 -8.05
C ARG A 282 2.05 9.37 -7.21
N VAL A 283 3.16 8.83 -7.75
CA VAL A 283 4.46 8.87 -7.06
C VAL A 283 4.91 10.32 -6.83
N LEU A 284 4.77 11.19 -7.83
CA LEU A 284 5.07 12.62 -7.69
C LEU A 284 4.16 13.31 -6.67
N GLY A 285 2.86 13.02 -6.68
CA GLY A 285 1.91 13.54 -5.69
C GLY A 285 2.29 13.15 -4.26
N ASN A 286 2.82 11.94 -4.07
CA ASN A 286 3.30 11.49 -2.76
C ASN A 286 4.62 12.17 -2.34
N ILE A 287 5.56 12.38 -3.28
CA ILE A 287 6.78 13.20 -3.02
C ILE A 287 6.36 14.62 -2.61
N ARG A 288 5.37 15.18 -3.31
CA ARG A 288 4.81 16.50 -3.02
C ARG A 288 4.19 16.57 -1.63
N THR A 289 3.41 15.55 -1.26
CA THR A 289 2.81 15.40 0.08
C THR A 289 3.87 15.27 1.18
N PHE A 290 4.96 14.54 0.92
CA PHE A 290 6.10 14.43 1.82
C PHE A 290 6.76 15.79 2.06
N MET A 291 6.93 16.58 1.01
CA MET A 291 7.43 17.95 1.09
C MET A 291 6.42 18.94 1.68
N GLY A 292 5.20 18.53 2.04
CA GLY A 292 4.16 19.45 2.54
C GLY A 292 3.62 20.42 1.49
N VAL A 293 3.82 20.15 0.19
CA VAL A 293 3.34 20.98 -0.91
C VAL A 293 1.90 20.52 -1.24
N HIS A 294 0.88 21.29 -0.90
CA HIS A 294 -0.50 20.91 -1.22
C HIS A 294 -0.90 21.36 -2.63
N GLU A 295 -1.90 20.67 -3.17
CA GLU A 295 -2.49 20.96 -4.49
C GLU A 295 -3.19 22.33 -4.51
N SER A 296 -3.80 22.72 -3.39
CA SER A 296 -4.35 24.06 -3.16
C SER A 296 -3.28 25.14 -3.21
N ASP A 297 -2.06 24.81 -2.79
CA ASP A 297 -0.95 25.75 -2.76
C ASP A 297 -0.38 25.96 -4.16
N LEU A 298 -0.83 25.19 -5.18
CA LEU A 298 -0.51 25.43 -6.60
C LEU A 298 -0.93 26.83 -7.08
N LEU A 299 -1.84 27.48 -6.35
CA LEU A 299 -2.41 28.78 -6.67
C LEU A 299 -2.08 29.90 -5.69
N ASP A 300 -1.37 29.62 -4.59
CA ASP A 300 -1.04 30.62 -3.55
C ASP A 300 0.49 30.85 -3.46
N ASP A 301 0.90 32.10 -3.40
CA ASP A 301 2.31 32.54 -3.35
C ASP A 301 2.95 32.31 -1.96
N LYS A 302 2.15 31.92 -0.97
CA LYS A 302 2.59 31.75 0.43
C LYS A 302 2.95 30.31 0.73
N PHE A 303 4.11 29.89 0.27
CA PHE A 303 4.72 28.66 0.76
C PHE A 303 5.31 28.87 2.16
N SER A 304 5.01 27.96 3.09
CA SER A 304 5.79 27.82 4.32
C SER A 304 7.22 27.41 3.93
N SER A 305 8.22 28.17 4.37
CA SER A 305 9.62 27.77 4.21
C SER A 305 9.84 26.44 4.91
N PHE A 306 10.13 25.39 4.14
CA PHE A 306 10.52 24.10 4.70
C PHE A 306 11.98 24.16 5.17
N ASN A 307 12.33 23.33 6.17
CA ASN A 307 13.71 23.23 6.61
C ASN A 307 14.57 22.64 5.49
N LEU A 308 15.57 23.39 5.03
CA LEU A 308 16.58 22.97 4.07
C LEU A 308 17.38 21.79 4.64
N ASP A 309 17.15 20.59 4.14
CA ASP A 309 17.86 19.37 4.52
C ASP A 309 18.31 18.58 3.27
N ALA A 310 19.04 17.47 3.49
CA ALA A 310 19.52 16.61 2.40
C ALA A 310 18.38 16.02 1.53
N ASN A 311 17.16 15.95 2.07
CA ASN A 311 16.00 15.44 1.36
C ASN A 311 15.55 16.42 0.26
N HIS A 312 15.60 17.74 0.51
CA HIS A 312 15.25 18.77 -0.48
C HIS A 312 16.18 18.75 -1.69
N TYR A 313 17.49 18.68 -1.45
CA TYR A 313 18.48 18.60 -2.54
C TYR A 313 18.28 17.34 -3.38
N SER A 314 17.90 16.23 -2.75
CA SER A 314 17.62 14.97 -3.44
C SER A 314 16.38 15.07 -4.34
N VAL A 315 15.30 15.69 -3.85
CA VAL A 315 14.10 15.95 -4.67
C VAL A 315 14.43 16.89 -5.83
N LEU A 316 15.14 18.00 -5.57
CA LEU A 316 15.54 18.95 -6.60
C LEU A 316 16.41 18.30 -7.68
N LYS A 317 17.35 17.43 -7.28
CA LYS A 317 18.20 16.67 -8.20
C LYS A 317 17.36 15.77 -9.10
N LEU A 318 16.44 14.97 -8.54
CA LEU A 318 15.54 14.14 -9.33
C LEU A 318 14.71 14.98 -10.31
N LEU A 319 14.04 16.03 -9.81
CA LEU A 319 13.19 16.89 -10.64
C LEU A 319 13.99 17.54 -11.77
N TYR A 320 15.19 18.03 -11.49
CA TYR A 320 16.08 18.57 -12.51
C TYR A 320 16.50 17.51 -13.55
N THR A 321 16.82 16.29 -13.12
CA THR A 321 17.11 15.17 -14.04
C THR A 321 15.90 14.84 -14.92
N LEU A 322 14.70 14.80 -14.34
CA LEU A 322 13.46 14.54 -15.08
C LEU A 322 13.22 15.63 -16.13
N ILE A 323 13.18 16.91 -15.76
CA ILE A 323 12.85 17.98 -16.71
C ILE A 323 13.91 18.17 -17.81
N SER A 324 15.17 17.88 -17.49
CA SER A 324 16.31 17.98 -18.41
C SER A 324 16.42 16.79 -19.35
N SER A 325 15.71 15.69 -19.06
CA SER A 325 15.64 14.52 -19.94
C SER A 325 15.00 14.87 -21.28
N GLU A 326 15.53 14.30 -22.36
CA GLU A 326 14.94 14.42 -23.70
C GLU A 326 13.51 13.86 -23.75
N GLU A 327 13.19 12.87 -22.91
CA GLU A 327 11.89 12.20 -22.89
C GLU A 327 10.80 13.02 -22.19
N PHE A 328 11.17 13.96 -21.30
CA PHE A 328 10.21 14.84 -20.65
C PHE A 328 9.51 15.72 -21.69
N GLY A 329 8.22 16.04 -21.53
CA GLY A 329 7.47 16.78 -22.56
C GLY A 329 7.14 15.96 -23.82
N GLY A 330 7.60 14.71 -23.92
CA GLY A 330 7.25 13.78 -24.99
C GLY A 330 5.86 13.16 -24.83
N ALA A 331 5.40 12.42 -25.85
CA ALA A 331 4.09 11.77 -25.86
C ALA A 331 3.93 10.63 -24.83
N SER A 332 5.01 10.17 -24.20
CA SER A 332 5.03 9.07 -23.23
C SER A 332 4.51 9.46 -21.84
N MET A 333 4.39 10.75 -21.54
CA MET A 333 4.05 11.26 -20.20
C MET A 333 2.79 12.12 -20.25
N GLN A 334 1.89 12.01 -19.25
CA GLN A 334 0.67 12.82 -19.24
C GLN A 334 1.02 14.31 -19.12
N ARG A 335 0.24 15.16 -19.81
CA ARG A 335 0.40 16.62 -19.72
C ARG A 335 0.24 17.12 -18.28
N LEU A 336 -0.73 16.58 -17.55
CA LEU A 336 -0.95 16.96 -16.16
C LEU A 336 0.28 16.63 -15.31
N ASP A 337 0.89 15.46 -15.50
CA ASP A 337 2.13 15.09 -14.79
C ASP A 337 3.29 15.99 -15.19
N GLN A 338 3.43 16.34 -16.48
CA GLN A 338 4.46 17.27 -16.96
C GLN A 338 4.30 18.64 -16.29
N HIS A 339 3.07 19.15 -16.25
CA HIS A 339 2.75 20.41 -15.62
C HIS A 339 3.03 20.37 -14.11
N ILE A 340 2.57 19.32 -13.40
CA ILE A 340 2.82 19.14 -11.97
C ILE A 340 4.32 19.02 -11.69
N THR A 341 5.06 18.25 -12.49
CA THR A 341 6.52 18.10 -12.34
C THR A 341 7.21 19.45 -12.48
N LEU A 342 6.88 20.21 -13.53
CA LEU A 342 7.47 21.51 -13.80
C LEU A 342 7.18 22.52 -12.69
N VAL A 343 5.92 22.61 -12.26
CA VAL A 343 5.51 23.51 -11.17
C VAL A 343 6.21 23.12 -9.87
N THR A 344 6.28 21.82 -9.56
CA THR A 344 6.99 21.32 -8.37
C THR A 344 8.48 21.66 -8.44
N PHE A 345 9.12 21.46 -9.59
CA PHE A 345 10.53 21.81 -9.79
C PHE A 345 10.79 23.29 -9.54
N LEU A 346 10.05 24.19 -10.20
CA LEU A 346 10.25 25.64 -10.08
C LEU A 346 10.06 26.11 -8.62
N ARG A 347 9.13 25.49 -7.91
CA ARG A 347 8.88 25.79 -6.49
C ARG A 347 10.00 25.31 -5.59
N VAL A 348 10.40 24.05 -5.71
CA VAL A 348 11.51 23.49 -4.93
C VAL A 348 12.77 24.30 -5.19
N LEU A 349 13.05 24.65 -6.45
CA LEU A 349 14.16 25.50 -6.84
C LEU A 349 14.11 26.86 -6.12
N ASN A 350 12.99 27.58 -6.20
CA ASN A 350 12.84 28.91 -5.57
C ASN A 350 12.94 28.87 -4.04
N SER A 351 12.60 27.73 -3.43
CA SER A 351 12.73 27.53 -1.98
C SER A 351 14.11 27.06 -1.53
N THR A 352 14.99 26.68 -2.46
CA THR A 352 16.31 26.11 -2.15
C THR A 352 17.37 27.21 -2.21
N TYR A 353 17.93 27.57 -1.05
CA TYR A 353 19.08 28.48 -0.96
C TYR A 353 20.09 28.02 0.09
N PRO A 354 21.39 27.95 -0.22
CA PRO A 354 22.03 28.23 -1.52
C PRO A 354 21.71 27.16 -2.58
N HIS A 355 21.80 27.56 -3.85
CA HIS A 355 21.64 26.63 -4.97
C HIS A 355 22.78 25.60 -4.97
N PRO A 356 22.47 24.31 -5.20
CA PRO A 356 23.46 23.24 -5.19
C PRO A 356 24.34 23.28 -6.44
N CYS A 357 25.60 22.84 -6.35
CA CYS A 357 26.54 22.91 -7.48
C CYS A 357 26.15 22.03 -8.69
N PHE A 358 25.27 21.03 -8.53
CA PHE A 358 24.73 20.28 -9.66
C PHE A 358 23.81 21.12 -10.55
N LEU A 359 23.31 22.24 -10.03
CA LEU A 359 22.45 23.17 -10.73
C LEU A 359 23.32 24.38 -11.16
N PRO A 360 23.73 24.45 -12.44
CA PRO A 360 24.62 25.53 -12.89
C PRO A 360 23.91 26.89 -12.80
N GLU A 361 24.66 27.99 -12.77
CA GLU A 361 24.06 29.34 -12.73
C GLU A 361 23.10 29.57 -13.92
N ASP A 362 23.43 29.00 -15.09
CA ASP A 362 22.60 28.98 -16.30
C ASP A 362 21.80 27.66 -16.45
N TRP A 363 21.24 27.14 -15.36
CA TRP A 363 20.48 25.88 -15.35
C TRP A 363 19.32 25.83 -16.37
N CYS A 364 18.74 26.98 -16.71
CA CYS A 364 17.65 27.06 -17.68
C CYS A 364 18.20 27.47 -19.06
N THR A 365 18.49 26.49 -19.90
CA THR A 365 18.91 26.75 -21.29
C THR A 365 17.74 27.31 -22.11
N PRO A 366 17.99 28.05 -23.21
CA PRO A 366 16.93 28.52 -24.09
C PRO A 366 16.00 27.40 -24.62
N PHE A 367 16.56 26.21 -24.82
CA PHE A 367 15.80 25.02 -25.20
C PHE A 367 14.86 24.55 -24.09
N MET A 368 15.35 24.46 -22.85
CA MET A 368 14.51 24.14 -21.68
C MET A 368 13.42 25.18 -21.47
N ALA A 369 13.74 26.47 -21.56
CA ALA A 369 12.76 27.55 -21.45
C ALA A 369 11.64 27.41 -22.49
N SER A 370 11.99 27.13 -23.75
CA SER A 370 11.01 26.86 -24.81
C SER A 370 10.11 25.68 -24.48
N LYS A 371 10.69 24.58 -23.99
CA LYS A 371 9.96 23.38 -23.57
C LYS A 371 9.01 23.65 -22.40
N PHE A 372 9.43 24.44 -21.41
CA PHE A 372 8.59 24.83 -20.28
C PHE A 372 7.41 25.69 -20.71
N VAL A 373 7.65 26.63 -21.63
CA VAL A 373 6.58 27.44 -22.23
C VAL A 373 5.58 26.55 -22.98
N GLN A 374 6.06 25.54 -23.73
CA GLN A 374 5.17 24.60 -24.41
C GLN A 374 4.29 23.82 -23.42
N ILE A 375 4.89 23.28 -22.35
CA ILE A 375 4.17 22.54 -21.31
C ILE A 375 3.15 23.44 -20.58
N ALA A 376 3.50 24.70 -20.31
CA ALA A 376 2.64 25.63 -19.58
C ALA A 376 1.48 26.21 -20.42
N PHE A 377 1.65 26.37 -21.74
CA PHE A 377 0.72 27.14 -22.58
C PHE A 377 0.05 26.36 -23.72
N GLN A 378 0.31 25.06 -23.90
CA GLN A 378 -0.32 24.26 -24.97
C GLN A 378 -1.85 24.07 -24.84
N ASP A 379 -2.49 24.63 -23.81
CA ASP A 379 -3.90 24.38 -23.47
C ASP A 379 -4.94 25.36 -24.06
N LYS A 380 -4.53 26.33 -24.90
CA LYS A 380 -5.48 27.35 -25.40
C LYS A 380 -5.82 27.32 -26.89
N THR A 381 -5.18 26.49 -27.70
CA THR A 381 -5.41 26.50 -29.16
C THR A 381 -6.31 25.38 -29.67
N GLN A 382 -6.50 24.29 -28.92
CA GLN A 382 -7.37 23.19 -29.36
C GLN A 382 -8.86 23.38 -28.98
N THR A 383 -9.18 24.11 -27.92
CA THR A 383 -10.58 24.40 -27.52
C THR A 383 -11.22 25.55 -28.30
N LEU A 384 -10.45 26.31 -29.08
CA LEU A 384 -10.96 27.39 -29.93
C LEU A 384 -11.21 26.96 -31.39
N GLN A 385 -10.62 25.87 -31.87
CA GLN A 385 -10.86 25.41 -33.25
C GLN A 385 -12.14 24.59 -33.44
N ASP A 386 -12.71 24.02 -32.37
CA ASP A 386 -13.99 23.28 -32.47
C ASP A 386 -15.23 24.18 -32.43
N ASN A 387 -15.10 25.45 -32.01
CA ASN A 387 -16.23 26.38 -31.95
C ASN A 387 -16.40 27.27 -33.19
N ASP A 388 -15.40 27.33 -34.09
CA ASP A 388 -15.47 28.13 -35.31
C ASP A 388 -15.89 27.32 -36.56
N SER A 389 -16.31 26.06 -36.38
CA SER A 389 -16.78 25.18 -37.46
C SER A 389 -18.31 25.07 -37.59
N GLN A 390 -19.07 25.89 -36.84
CA GLN A 390 -20.53 25.95 -36.95
C GLN A 390 -21.02 27.39 -37.15
N TYR A 391 -20.77 27.95 -38.34
CA TYR A 391 -21.61 28.98 -38.94
C TYR A 391 -21.68 28.84 -40.45
#